data_AF-A0A7Y2C3H2-F1
#
_entry.id   AF-A0A7Y2C3H2-F1
#
_cell.length_a   1.000
_cell.length_b   1.000
_cell.length_c   1.000
_cell.angle_alpha   90.00
_cell.angle_beta   90.00
_cell.angle_gamma   90.00
#
_symmetry.space_group_name_H-M   'P 1'
#
loop_
_entity.id
_entity.type
_entity.pdbx_description
1 polymer ?
#
loop_
_entity_poly.entity_id
_entity_poly.type
_entity_poly.pdbx_seq_one_letter_code
_entity_poly.pdbx_strand_id
1 'polypeptide(L)'
;MPSKKEILNKLKILIARKFDSDKEAFDFFNKNGNTTLEKSELKKLLQDAGVGWITDEIAARQIIAKFDDDKNSSLSWKEFKKAIKALADEENW
;
A
#
# COMPACT_ATOMS: atom_id res chain seq x y z
N MET A 1 16.47 7.96 1.74
CA MET A 1 15.10 7.67 1.25
C MET A 1 14.62 6.40 1.92
N PRO A 2 13.38 6.33 2.42
CA PRO A 2 12.86 5.10 3.01
C PRO A 2 12.86 4.00 1.96
N SER A 3 13.34 2.82 2.35
CA SER A 3 13.39 1.67 1.46
C SER A 3 11.97 1.16 1.19
N LYS A 4 11.77 0.46 0.08
CA LYS A 4 10.48 -0.18 -0.26
C LYS A 4 10.01 -1.08 0.89
N LYS A 5 10.93 -1.83 1.51
CA LYS A 5 10.67 -2.66 2.69
C LYS A 5 10.16 -1.85 3.87
N GLU A 6 10.75 -0.69 4.15
CA GLU A 6 10.33 0.16 5.27
C GLU A 6 8.90 0.71 5.06
N ILE A 7 8.58 1.15 3.85
CA ILE A 7 7.24 1.66 3.51
C ILE A 7 6.20 0.56 3.67
N LEU A 8 6.48 -0.62 3.11
CA LEU A 8 5.58 -1.76 3.16
C LEU A 8 5.43 -2.28 4.61
N ASN A 9 6.50 -2.28 5.41
CA ASN A 9 6.44 -2.66 6.82
C ASN A 9 5.55 -1.70 7.63
N LYS A 10 5.68 -0.38 7.40
CA LYS A 10 4.79 0.62 8.03
C LYS A 10 3.33 0.40 7.65
N LEU A 11 3.07 0.08 6.39
CA LEU A 11 1.73 -0.28 5.92
C LEU A 11 1.18 -1.52 6.63
N LYS A 12 1.96 -2.61 6.73
CA LYS A 12 1.55 -3.82 7.46
C LYS A 12 1.25 -3.54 8.93
N ILE A 13 2.08 -2.73 9.59
CA ILE A 13 1.88 -2.32 10.99
C ILE A 13 0.59 -1.51 11.13
N LEU A 14 0.32 -0.58 10.21
CA LEU A 14 -0.94 0.18 10.21
C LEU A 14 -2.14 -0.76 10.07
N ILE A 15 -2.09 -1.66 9.08
CA ILE A 15 -3.17 -2.61 8.81
C ILE A 15 -3.44 -3.45 10.05
N ALA A 16 -2.42 -4.10 10.58
CA ALA A 16 -2.54 -4.95 11.76
C ALA A 16 -2.93 -4.21 13.06
N ARG A 17 -2.75 -2.88 13.11
CA ARG A 17 -3.12 -2.06 14.28
C ARG A 17 -4.51 -1.46 14.20
N LYS A 18 -4.96 -1.07 12.99
CA LYS A 18 -6.24 -0.37 12.79
C LYS A 18 -7.34 -1.26 12.23
N PHE A 19 -7.02 -2.40 11.63
CA PHE A 19 -7.96 -3.24 10.89
C PHE A 19 -7.74 -4.72 11.25
N ASP A 20 -8.81 -5.50 11.19
CA ASP A 20 -8.74 -6.95 11.48
C ASP A 20 -8.24 -7.74 10.26
N SER A 21 -8.34 -7.16 9.05
CA SER A 21 -7.86 -7.79 7.83
C SER A 21 -7.29 -6.80 6.81
N ASP A 22 -6.44 -7.32 5.91
CA ASP A 22 -5.95 -6.61 4.73
C ASP A 22 -7.09 -6.15 3.81
N LYS A 23 -8.18 -6.92 3.75
CA LYS A 23 -9.38 -6.56 2.98
C LYS A 23 -10.12 -5.38 3.58
N GLU A 24 -10.29 -5.37 4.90
CA GLU A 24 -10.95 -4.26 5.60
C GLU A 24 -10.18 -2.95 5.44
N ALA A 25 -8.84 -3.00 5.54
CA ALA A 25 -8.01 -1.85 5.24
C ALA A 25 -8.21 -1.38 3.79
N PHE A 26 -8.14 -2.29 2.81
CA PHE A 26 -8.35 -1.94 1.40
C PHE A 26 -9.70 -1.25 1.17
N ASP A 27 -10.78 -1.83 1.70
CA ASP A 27 -12.14 -1.29 1.57
C ASP A 27 -12.29 0.06 2.29
N PHE A 28 -11.63 0.26 3.44
CA PHE A 28 -11.67 1.53 4.18
C PHE A 28 -10.96 2.68 3.43
N PHE A 29 -9.83 2.38 2.77
CA PHE A 29 -9.06 3.38 2.05
C PHE A 29 -9.59 3.66 0.65
N ASN A 30 -10.27 2.69 0.03
CA ASN A 30 -10.98 2.84 -1.23
C ASN A 30 -12.30 3.61 -1.02
N LYS A 31 -12.17 4.93 -0.88
CA LYS A 31 -13.30 5.81 -0.60
C LYS A 31 -14.16 6.08 -1.83
N ASN A 32 -13.55 5.96 -3.00
CA ASN A 32 -14.25 6.17 -4.26
C ASN A 32 -15.15 4.99 -4.64
N GLY A 33 -15.07 3.86 -3.92
CA GLY A 33 -15.86 2.66 -4.18
C GLY A 33 -15.54 2.01 -5.53
N ASN A 34 -14.36 2.30 -6.07
CA ASN A 34 -13.86 1.69 -7.29
C ASN A 34 -13.32 0.27 -6.96
N THR A 35 -12.66 -0.41 -7.88
CA THR A 35 -12.05 -1.72 -7.63
C THR A 35 -10.56 -1.64 -7.32
N THR A 36 -9.98 -0.43 -7.22
CA THR A 36 -8.54 -0.18 -7.24
C THR A 36 -8.15 1.04 -6.39
N LEU A 37 -7.18 0.90 -5.49
CA LEU A 37 -6.63 2.04 -4.76
C LEU A 37 -5.82 2.96 -5.67
N GLU A 38 -6.29 4.18 -5.82
CA GLU A 38 -5.58 5.20 -6.58
C GLU A 38 -4.35 5.71 -5.81
N LYS A 39 -3.41 6.34 -6.51
CA LYS A 39 -2.23 7.00 -5.89
C LYS A 39 -2.61 7.94 -4.73
N SER A 40 -3.71 8.67 -4.87
CA SER A 40 -4.20 9.63 -3.87
C SER A 40 -4.68 8.94 -2.59
N GLU A 41 -5.36 7.80 -2.72
CA GLU A 41 -5.86 6.98 -1.61
C GLU A 41 -4.72 6.23 -0.91
N LEU A 42 -3.80 5.66 -1.70
CA LEU A 42 -2.59 5.03 -1.18
C LEU A 42 -1.72 6.04 -0.41
N LYS A 43 -1.61 7.28 -0.90
CA LYS A 43 -0.90 8.35 -0.20
C LYS A 43 -1.51 8.61 1.18
N LYS A 44 -2.84 8.72 1.29
CA LYS A 44 -3.53 8.89 2.59
C LYS A 44 -3.28 7.72 3.53
N LEU A 45 -3.32 6.50 3.00
CA LEU A 45 -3.00 5.29 3.75
C LEU A 45 -1.55 5.32 4.29
N LEU A 46 -0.58 5.78 3.49
CA LEU A 46 0.81 5.89 3.92
C LEU A 46 1.01 7.00 4.97
N GLN A 47 0.29 8.11 4.84
CA GLN A 47 0.27 9.17 5.86
C GLN A 47 -0.27 8.64 7.18
N ASP A 48 -1.39 7.90 7.16
CA ASP A 48 -1.96 7.23 8.33
C ASP A 48 -0.99 6.21 8.94
N ALA A 49 -0.14 5.59 8.13
CA ALA A 49 0.89 4.64 8.57
C ALA A 49 2.12 5.33 9.22
N GLY A 50 2.14 6.66 9.29
CA GLY A 50 3.29 7.41 9.79
C GLY A 50 4.48 7.39 8.83
N VAL A 51 4.24 7.17 7.53
CA VAL A 51 5.20 7.50 6.48
C VAL A 51 5.12 9.02 6.32
N GLY A 52 6.10 9.75 6.85
CA GLY A 52 6.07 11.20 6.90
C GLY A 52 5.74 11.84 5.54
N TRP A 53 5.09 13.01 5.59
CA TRP A 53 4.52 13.77 4.47
C TRP A 53 5.46 14.06 3.30
N ILE A 54 6.78 13.99 3.49
CA ILE A 54 7.78 14.19 2.43
C ILE A 54 7.95 12.92 1.58
N THR A 55 7.68 11.75 2.16
CA THR A 55 8.00 10.44 1.59
C THR A 55 6.80 9.69 1.05
N ASP A 56 5.58 10.09 1.42
CA ASP A 56 4.32 9.45 1.05
C ASP A 56 4.11 9.38 -0.48
N GLU A 57 4.50 10.42 -1.23
CA GLU A 57 4.26 10.50 -2.66
C GLU A 57 5.28 9.70 -3.48
N ILE A 58 6.52 9.64 -2.99
CA ILE A 58 7.56 8.80 -3.57
C ILE A 58 7.24 7.33 -3.23
N ALA A 59 6.80 7.07 -2.00
CA ALA A 59 6.41 5.76 -1.54
C ALA A 59 5.20 5.21 -2.30
N ALA A 60 4.13 5.99 -2.44
CA ALA A 60 2.96 5.61 -3.22
C ALA A 60 3.34 5.29 -4.67
N ARG A 61 4.15 6.15 -5.31
CA ARG A 61 4.67 5.90 -6.66
C ARG A 61 5.50 4.62 -6.74
N GLN A 62 6.37 4.37 -5.76
CA GLN A 62 7.21 3.17 -5.76
C GLN A 62 6.42 1.88 -5.56
N ILE A 63 5.37 1.89 -4.73
CA ILE A 63 4.50 0.72 -4.54
C ILE A 63 3.70 0.49 -5.82
N ILE A 64 3.04 1.52 -6.37
CA ILE A 64 2.27 1.39 -7.61
C ILE A 64 3.18 0.89 -8.72
N ALA A 65 4.29 1.57 -9.02
CA ALA A 65 5.20 1.16 -10.10
C ALA A 65 5.78 -0.26 -9.97
N LYS A 66 5.71 -0.90 -8.78
CA LYS A 66 6.21 -2.26 -8.55
C LYS A 66 5.12 -3.32 -8.64
N PHE A 67 3.90 -3.00 -8.24
CA PHE A 67 2.80 -3.96 -8.10
C PHE A 67 1.67 -3.74 -9.10
N ASP A 68 1.63 -2.60 -9.78
CA ASP A 68 0.75 -2.26 -10.91
C ASP A 68 1.19 -3.04 -12.16
N ASP A 69 0.64 -4.24 -12.30
CA ASP A 69 0.94 -5.19 -13.38
C ASP A 69 0.16 -4.84 -14.65
N ASP A 70 -1.05 -4.32 -14.48
CA ASP A 70 -1.92 -3.89 -15.58
C ASP A 70 -1.67 -2.44 -16.05
N LYS A 71 -0.79 -1.71 -15.36
CA LYS A 71 -0.36 -0.33 -15.65
C LYS A 71 -1.51 0.68 -15.61
N ASN A 72 -2.50 0.44 -14.77
CA ASN A 72 -3.65 1.32 -14.59
C ASN A 72 -3.36 2.50 -13.62
N SER A 73 -2.11 2.65 -13.14
CA SER A 73 -1.67 3.67 -12.19
C SER A 73 -2.38 3.62 -10.82
N SER A 74 -2.98 2.48 -10.51
CA SER A 74 -3.71 2.18 -9.29
C SER A 74 -3.35 0.77 -8.81
N LEU A 75 -3.82 0.36 -7.63
CA LEU A 75 -3.61 -0.99 -7.12
C LEU A 75 -4.94 -1.69 -6.94
N SER A 76 -5.20 -2.69 -7.77
CA SER A 76 -6.31 -3.60 -7.54
C SER A 76 -6.14 -4.37 -6.23
N TRP A 77 -7.24 -4.92 -5.71
CA TRP A 77 -7.22 -5.78 -4.53
C TRP A 77 -6.18 -6.91 -4.63
N LYS A 78 -6.04 -7.51 -5.83
CA LYS A 78 -5.06 -8.58 -6.07
C LYS A 78 -3.62 -8.08 -5.93
N GLU A 79 -3.32 -6.89 -6.44
CA GLU A 79 -1.99 -6.29 -6.40
C GLU A 79 -1.65 -5.77 -5.00
N PHE A 80 -2.63 -5.17 -4.32
CA PHE A 80 -2.49 -4.80 -2.92
C PHE A 80 -2.17 -6.02 -2.05
N LYS A 81 -2.91 -7.13 -2.22
CA LYS A 81 -2.63 -8.37 -1.50
C LYS A 81 -1.24 -8.93 -1.80
N LYS A 82 -0.78 -8.84 -3.07
CA LYS A 82 0.61 -9.18 -3.43
C LYS A 82 1.62 -8.28 -2.72
N ALA A 83 1.35 -6.97 -2.61
CA ALA A 83 2.23 -6.03 -1.92
C ALA A 83 2.34 -6.32 -0.42
N ILE A 84 1.23 -6.66 0.24
CA ILE A 84 1.22 -7.08 1.66
C ILE A 84 1.88 -8.45 1.83
N LYS A 85 1.61 -9.41 0.93
CA LYS A 85 2.18 -10.76 1.00
C LYS A 85 3.68 -10.79 0.71
N ALA A 86 4.18 -9.92 -0.16
CA ALA A 86 5.61 -9.76 -0.43
C ALA A 86 6.42 -9.34 0.82
N LEU A 87 5.76 -8.94 1.91
CA LEU A 87 6.39 -8.70 3.22
C LEU A 87 6.36 -9.92 4.14
N ALA A 88 5.46 -10.86 3.88
CA ALA A 88 5.30 -12.09 4.67
C ALA A 88 6.22 -13.19 4.15
N ASP A 89 6.41 -13.28 2.83
CA ASP A 89 7.43 -14.12 2.22
C ASP A 89 8.77 -13.38 2.28
N GLU A 90 9.59 -13.73 3.27
CA GLU A 90 10.93 -13.16 3.50
C GLU A 90 11.99 -13.65 2.49
N GLU A 91 11.59 -14.26 1.38
CA GLU A 91 12.49 -14.88 0.42
C GLU A 91 12.54 -14.14 -0.93
N ASN A 92 13.77 -13.75 -1.28
CA ASN A 92 14.22 -13.12 -2.53
C ASN A 92 13.72 -11.69 -2.82
N TRP A 93 14.40 -10.73 -2.22
CA TRP A 93 14.51 -9.36 -2.74
C TRP A 93 15.94 -8.85 -2.59
#